data_AF-A0A523RMW4-F1
#
_entry.id   AF-A0A523RMW4-F1
#
_cell.length_a   1.000
_cell.length_b   1.000
_cell.length_c   1.000
_cell.angle_alpha   90.00
_cell.angle_beta   90.00
_cell.angle_gamma   90.00
#
_symmetry.space_group_name_H-M   'P 1'
#
loop_
_entity.id
_entity.type
_entity.pdbx_description
1 polymer ?
#
loop_
_entity_poly.entity_id
_entity_poly.type
_entity_poly.pdbx_seq_one_letter_code
_entity_poly.pdbx_strand_id
1 'polypeptide(L)'
;MSDDTENIFIIGFDILPSHSPKSKKAPKFACVVMRDGVILNEHQEISRGALLKLTREISPKWLCTDNIFEIVPDSKSLFRLVDRIPTETRIVQVTGVPPRQIALKILARRYSINVKGKPDALQSARIAAQLVSMGVGHSLECYSEQSEIKISRGKKPGRGGQSANRFRRRIHSEIQQMTRFIESQLKEADIDYDIDIRKSDFGYSSARLVTNATLPIIRSLVETKKSGDWKVLISPVRK
;
A
#
# COMPACT_ATOMS: atom_id res chain seq x y z
N MET A 1 10.32 -16.47 28.52
CA MET A 1 10.18 -16.43 27.05
C MET A 1 9.01 -15.51 26.78
N SER A 2 9.30 -14.27 26.41
CA SER A 2 8.31 -13.23 26.13
C SER A 2 7.57 -13.62 24.86
N ASP A 3 6.34 -14.10 25.03
CA ASP A 3 5.39 -14.31 23.95
C ASP A 3 4.90 -12.91 23.52
N ASP A 4 5.72 -12.23 22.72
CA ASP A 4 5.30 -11.05 21.95
C ASP A 4 4.35 -11.54 20.85
N THR A 5 3.14 -11.96 21.25
CA THR A 5 2.03 -12.06 20.32
C THR A 5 1.68 -10.63 19.93
N GLU A 6 2.35 -10.13 18.89
CA GLU A 6 1.88 -8.93 18.18
C GLU A 6 0.37 -9.08 17.98
N ASN A 7 -0.42 -8.10 18.43
CA ASN A 7 -1.86 -8.07 18.18
C ASN A 7 -2.08 -7.95 16.67
N ILE A 8 -2.27 -9.07 15.98
CA ILE A 8 -2.29 -9.11 14.53
C ILE A 8 -3.74 -9.06 14.06
N PHE A 9 -4.11 -7.93 13.47
CA PHE A 9 -5.37 -7.78 12.77
C PHE A 9 -5.26 -8.34 11.34
N ILE A 10 -6.30 -9.09 10.96
CA ILE A 10 -6.49 -9.67 9.63
C ILE A 10 -7.87 -9.27 9.14
N ILE A 11 -7.94 -8.79 7.89
CA ILE A 11 -9.21 -8.58 7.21
C ILE A 11 -9.29 -9.57 6.04
N GLY A 12 -10.29 -10.46 6.06
CA GLY A 12 -10.64 -11.31 4.93
C GLY A 12 -11.85 -10.75 4.19
N PHE A 13 -11.87 -10.82 2.86
CA PHE A 13 -13.02 -10.40 2.06
C PHE A 13 -13.20 -11.28 0.80
N ASP A 14 -14.44 -11.32 0.31
CA ASP A 14 -14.85 -11.99 -0.94
C ASP A 14 -15.97 -11.14 -1.58
N ILE A 15 -16.09 -11.14 -2.90
CA ILE A 15 -17.14 -10.42 -3.62
C ILE A 15 -18.49 -11.13 -3.52
N LEU A 16 -19.56 -10.36 -3.34
CA LEU A 16 -20.90 -10.94 -3.35
C LEU A 16 -21.31 -11.40 -4.76
N PRO A 17 -22.05 -12.51 -4.88
CA PRO A 17 -22.62 -12.93 -6.15
C PRO A 17 -23.47 -11.82 -6.79
N SER A 18 -23.49 -11.73 -8.12
CA SER A 18 -24.20 -10.68 -8.90
C SER A 18 -23.59 -9.26 -8.86
N HIS A 19 -22.42 -9.12 -8.24
CA HIS A 19 -21.67 -7.87 -8.12
C HIS A 19 -20.30 -7.92 -8.82
N SER A 20 -20.14 -8.74 -9.86
CA SER A 20 -18.86 -8.86 -10.58
C SER A 20 -18.39 -7.51 -11.16
N PRO A 21 -17.08 -7.31 -11.42
CA PRO A 21 -16.53 -6.09 -12.01
C PRO A 21 -17.15 -5.68 -13.37
N LYS A 22 -17.93 -6.58 -13.99
CA LYS A 22 -18.65 -6.36 -15.26
C LYS A 22 -20.14 -5.99 -15.08
N SER A 23 -20.65 -5.97 -13.85
CA SER A 23 -22.04 -5.59 -13.55
C SER A 23 -22.22 -4.06 -13.57
N LYS A 24 -23.39 -3.58 -14.02
CA LYS A 24 -23.76 -2.14 -13.96
C LYS A 24 -23.94 -1.64 -12.52
N LYS A 25 -24.02 -2.53 -11.53
CA LYS A 25 -24.14 -2.19 -10.10
C LYS A 25 -22.78 -2.19 -9.42
N ALA A 26 -22.56 -1.24 -8.51
CA ALA A 26 -21.32 -1.16 -7.75
C ALA A 26 -21.02 -2.49 -7.01
N PRO A 27 -19.77 -2.97 -7.00
CA PRO A 27 -19.41 -4.22 -6.35
C PRO A 27 -19.60 -4.10 -4.83
N LYS A 28 -20.14 -5.17 -4.24
CA LYS A 28 -20.29 -5.33 -2.80
C LYS A 28 -19.55 -6.59 -2.35
N PHE A 29 -19.08 -6.59 -1.12
CA PHE A 29 -18.21 -7.62 -0.57
C PHE A 29 -18.79 -8.15 0.73
N ALA A 30 -18.47 -9.38 1.08
CA ALA A 30 -18.49 -9.83 2.47
C ALA A 30 -17.11 -9.58 3.09
N CYS A 31 -17.06 -9.28 4.38
CA CYS A 31 -15.83 -8.93 5.08
C CYS A 31 -15.81 -9.53 6.49
N VAL A 32 -14.67 -10.06 6.91
CA VAL A 32 -14.42 -10.58 8.26
C VAL A 32 -13.21 -9.87 8.83
N VAL A 33 -13.35 -9.34 10.04
CA VAL A 33 -12.24 -8.80 10.84
C VAL A 33 -11.88 -9.81 11.90
N MET A 34 -10.62 -10.22 11.93
CA MET A 34 -10.08 -11.18 12.87
C MET A 34 -8.88 -10.60 13.59
N ARG A 35 -8.71 -10.96 14.85
CA ARG A 35 -7.56 -10.62 15.68
C ARG A 35 -7.12 -11.86 16.43
N ASP A 36 -5.85 -12.23 16.29
CA ASP A 36 -5.24 -13.34 17.04
C ASP A 36 -6.06 -14.65 16.95
N GLY A 37 -6.58 -14.93 15.74
CA GLY A 37 -7.42 -16.10 15.45
C GLY A 37 -8.90 -15.98 15.87
N VAL A 38 -9.28 -14.90 16.56
CA VAL A 38 -10.65 -14.63 17.00
C VAL A 38 -11.34 -13.68 16.05
N ILE A 39 -12.52 -14.05 15.56
CA ILE A 39 -13.35 -13.17 14.72
C ILE A 39 -13.99 -12.09 15.60
N LEU A 40 -13.70 -10.84 15.31
CA LEU A 40 -14.25 -9.68 16.03
C LEU A 40 -15.54 -9.19 15.39
N ASN A 41 -15.55 -9.08 14.05
CA ASN A 41 -16.66 -8.53 13.30
C ASN A 41 -16.85 -9.26 11.97
N GLU A 42 -18.11 -9.34 11.55
CA GLU A 42 -18.51 -9.89 10.26
C GLU A 42 -19.48 -8.93 9.59
N HIS A 43 -19.23 -8.64 8.31
CA HIS A 43 -20.10 -7.84 7.47
C HIS A 43 -20.56 -8.72 6.32
N GLN A 44 -21.84 -9.08 6.31
CA GLN A 44 -22.43 -9.83 5.18
C GLN A 44 -22.36 -9.03 3.87
N GLU A 45 -22.47 -7.72 3.97
CA GLU A 45 -22.44 -6.81 2.83
C GLU A 45 -21.74 -5.50 3.20
N ILE A 46 -20.70 -5.14 2.45
CA ILE A 46 -19.98 -3.86 2.56
C ILE A 46 -19.61 -3.33 1.17
N SER A 47 -19.70 -2.01 0.99
CA SER A 47 -19.24 -1.38 -0.25
C SER A 47 -17.71 -1.38 -0.33
N ARG A 48 -17.15 -1.29 -1.54
CA ARG A 48 -15.69 -1.10 -1.72
C ARG A 48 -15.14 0.05 -0.88
N GLY A 49 -15.84 1.19 -0.87
CA GLY A 49 -15.40 2.38 -0.13
C GLY A 49 -15.36 2.15 1.38
N ALA A 50 -16.35 1.45 1.92
CA ALA A 50 -16.41 1.10 3.32
C ALA A 50 -15.35 0.03 3.71
N LEU A 51 -15.07 -0.95 2.85
CA LEU A 51 -13.97 -1.90 3.05
C LEU A 51 -12.60 -1.19 3.13
N LEU A 52 -12.33 -0.25 2.22
CA LEU A 52 -11.09 0.54 2.23
C LEU A 52 -11.03 1.53 3.40
N LYS A 53 -12.18 2.01 3.88
CA LYS A 53 -12.25 2.82 5.10
C LYS A 53 -11.89 1.97 6.33
N LEU A 54 -12.54 0.82 6.48
CA LEU A 54 -12.28 -0.15 7.55
C LEU A 54 -10.81 -0.59 7.58
N THR A 55 -10.23 -0.87 6.41
CA THR A 55 -8.81 -1.24 6.29
C THR A 55 -7.89 -0.14 6.80
N ARG A 56 -8.20 1.14 6.53
CA ARG A 56 -7.41 2.27 7.02
C ARG A 56 -7.60 2.53 8.52
N GLU A 57 -8.79 2.31 9.04
CA GLU A 57 -9.11 2.50 10.46
C GLU A 57 -8.45 1.42 11.33
N ILE A 58 -8.48 0.16 10.88
CA ILE A 58 -7.90 -0.97 11.62
C ILE A 58 -6.39 -1.09 11.39
N SER A 59 -5.90 -0.70 10.20
CA SER A 59 -4.52 -0.95 9.74
C SER A 59 -4.08 -2.40 9.95
N PRO A 60 -4.80 -3.39 9.35
CA PRO A 60 -4.48 -4.79 9.55
C PRO A 60 -3.10 -5.13 8.96
N LYS A 61 -2.41 -6.09 9.57
CA LYS A 61 -1.17 -6.63 9.00
C LYS A 61 -1.46 -7.29 7.64
N TRP A 62 -2.59 -7.98 7.55
CA TRP A 62 -2.99 -8.74 6.37
C TRP A 62 -4.39 -8.36 5.87
N LEU A 63 -4.48 -8.02 4.58
CA LEU A 63 -5.74 -7.90 3.84
C LEU A 63 -5.82 -9.03 2.82
N CYS A 64 -6.75 -9.98 2.99
CA CYS A 64 -6.72 -11.24 2.27
C CYS A 64 -8.01 -11.58 1.52
N THR A 65 -7.84 -12.33 0.44
CA THR A 65 -8.90 -12.81 -0.46
C THR A 65 -8.43 -14.09 -1.16
N ASP A 66 -9.35 -14.85 -1.74
CA ASP A 66 -9.03 -15.99 -2.59
C ASP A 66 -8.69 -15.56 -4.03
N ASN A 67 -9.19 -14.42 -4.50
CA ASN A 67 -8.91 -13.87 -5.81
C ASN A 67 -8.85 -12.32 -5.82
N ILE A 68 -7.66 -11.77 -6.02
CA ILE A 68 -7.46 -10.31 -6.01
C ILE A 68 -8.25 -9.59 -7.13
N PHE A 69 -8.53 -10.28 -8.24
CA PHE A 69 -9.23 -9.68 -9.37
C PHE A 69 -10.72 -9.42 -9.12
N GLU A 70 -11.23 -9.83 -7.96
CA GLU A 70 -12.58 -9.49 -7.51
C GLU A 70 -12.69 -8.02 -7.10
N ILE A 71 -11.62 -7.47 -6.51
CA ILE A 71 -11.55 -6.07 -6.14
C ILE A 71 -10.83 -5.23 -7.19
N VAL A 72 -9.98 -5.80 -8.06
CA VAL A 72 -9.30 -5.02 -9.11
C VAL A 72 -9.49 -5.63 -10.49
N PRO A 73 -9.89 -4.84 -11.50
CA PRO A 73 -10.12 -5.40 -12.83
C PRO A 73 -8.85 -5.83 -13.55
N ASP A 74 -7.68 -5.35 -13.12
CA ASP A 74 -6.39 -5.57 -13.78
C ASP A 74 -5.20 -5.26 -12.84
N SER A 75 -3.99 -5.66 -13.24
CA SER A 75 -2.76 -5.44 -12.47
C SER A 75 -2.40 -3.95 -12.30
N LYS A 76 -2.76 -3.06 -13.23
CA LYS A 76 -2.54 -1.60 -13.06
C LYS A 76 -3.47 -1.03 -11.99
N SER A 77 -4.68 -1.56 -11.89
CA SER A 77 -5.65 -1.23 -10.86
C SER A 77 -5.23 -1.73 -9.48
N LEU A 78 -4.39 -2.77 -9.40
CA LEU A 78 -3.80 -3.24 -8.15
C LEU A 78 -2.95 -2.16 -7.48
N PHE A 79 -2.05 -1.48 -8.21
CA PHE A 79 -1.26 -0.38 -7.62
C PHE A 79 -2.14 0.74 -7.04
N ARG A 80 -3.26 1.07 -7.70
CA ARG A 80 -4.21 2.07 -7.18
C ARG A 80 -4.95 1.61 -5.93
N LEU A 81 -5.16 0.29 -5.77
CA LEU A 81 -5.72 -0.28 -4.56
C LEU A 81 -4.70 -0.18 -3.42
N VAL A 82 -3.44 -0.56 -3.69
CA VAL A 82 -2.38 -0.52 -2.68
C VAL A 82 -2.10 0.91 -2.20
N ASP A 83 -2.14 1.91 -3.09
CA ASP A 83 -2.01 3.33 -2.71
C ASP A 83 -3.15 3.83 -1.78
N ARG A 84 -4.23 3.07 -1.61
CA ARG A 84 -5.42 3.44 -0.80
C ARG A 84 -5.52 2.68 0.53
N ILE A 85 -4.64 1.73 0.79
CA ILE A 85 -4.55 0.99 2.06
C ILE A 85 -3.32 1.45 2.85
N PRO A 86 -3.23 1.14 4.15
CA PRO A 86 -2.05 1.45 4.96
C PRO A 86 -0.79 0.81 4.38
N THR A 87 0.34 1.49 4.53
CA THR A 87 1.62 1.09 3.91
C THR A 87 2.21 -0.19 4.49
N GLU A 88 1.80 -0.51 5.72
CA GLU A 88 2.19 -1.68 6.49
C GLU A 88 1.27 -2.87 6.22
N THR A 89 0.08 -2.63 5.65
CA THR A 89 -0.88 -3.68 5.28
C THR A 89 -0.42 -4.39 4.01
N ARG A 90 -0.21 -5.71 4.10
CA ARG A 90 0.10 -6.55 2.94
C ARG A 90 -1.13 -7.26 2.42
N ILE A 91 -1.30 -7.25 1.10
CA ILE A 91 -2.37 -8.00 0.43
C ILE A 91 -1.93 -9.46 0.29
N VAL A 92 -2.80 -10.42 0.63
CA VAL A 92 -2.52 -11.86 0.54
C VAL A 92 -3.60 -12.56 -0.29
N GLN A 93 -3.17 -13.30 -1.31
CA GLN A 93 -4.03 -14.23 -2.04
C GLN A 93 -3.84 -15.64 -1.50
N VAL A 94 -4.85 -16.19 -0.82
CA VAL A 94 -4.71 -17.48 -0.11
C VAL A 94 -4.61 -18.67 -1.05
N THR A 95 -5.15 -18.56 -2.27
CA THR A 95 -5.17 -19.62 -3.28
C THR A 95 -3.82 -19.85 -3.96
N GLY A 96 -2.81 -19.01 -3.71
CA GLY A 96 -1.50 -19.06 -4.36
C GLY A 96 -1.45 -18.26 -5.66
N VAL A 97 -0.39 -18.45 -6.46
CA VAL A 97 -0.13 -17.69 -7.69
C VAL A 97 -0.55 -18.46 -8.95
N PRO A 98 -1.17 -17.81 -9.94
CA PRO A 98 -1.36 -18.43 -11.25
C PRO A 98 -0.04 -18.91 -11.86
N PRO A 99 -0.01 -20.07 -12.56
CA PRO A 99 -1.12 -21.01 -12.78
C PRO A 99 -1.31 -22.04 -11.65
N ARG A 100 -0.49 -22.00 -10.59
CA ARG A 100 -0.43 -23.01 -9.52
C ARG A 100 -1.45 -22.76 -8.39
N GLN A 101 -2.60 -22.17 -8.72
CA GLN A 101 -3.63 -21.86 -7.73
C GLN A 101 -4.31 -23.15 -7.22
N ILE A 102 -4.58 -23.20 -5.92
CA ILE A 102 -5.35 -24.25 -5.27
C ILE A 102 -6.71 -23.66 -4.87
N ALA A 103 -7.79 -24.36 -5.19
CA ALA A 103 -9.14 -23.92 -4.84
C ALA A 103 -9.29 -23.72 -3.32
N LEU A 104 -9.95 -22.62 -2.91
CA LEU A 104 -10.13 -22.25 -1.51
C LEU A 104 -10.66 -23.39 -0.64
N LYS A 105 -11.64 -24.14 -1.15
CA LYS A 105 -12.24 -25.30 -0.46
C LYS A 105 -11.25 -26.44 -0.22
N ILE A 106 -10.31 -26.67 -1.15
CA ILE A 106 -9.27 -27.70 -1.00
C ILE A 106 -8.28 -27.25 0.08
N LEU A 107 -7.90 -25.97 0.08
CA LEU A 107 -7.05 -25.39 1.12
C LEU A 107 -7.72 -25.48 2.49
N ALA A 108 -8.98 -25.07 2.61
CA ALA A 108 -9.73 -25.14 3.86
C ALA A 108 -9.69 -26.55 4.46
N ARG A 109 -9.96 -27.59 3.65
CA ARG A 109 -9.90 -28.99 4.07
C ARG A 109 -8.50 -29.42 4.50
N ARG A 110 -7.45 -28.98 3.78
CA ARG A 110 -6.04 -29.30 4.11
C ARG A 110 -5.64 -28.75 5.48
N TYR A 111 -6.23 -27.62 5.87
CA TYR A 111 -5.99 -26.96 7.15
C TYR A 111 -7.11 -27.22 8.17
N SER A 112 -7.88 -28.30 8.02
CA SER A 112 -8.93 -28.73 8.96
C SER A 112 -10.04 -27.69 9.23
N ILE A 113 -10.25 -26.74 8.32
CA ILE A 113 -11.35 -25.78 8.37
C ILE A 113 -12.60 -26.46 7.80
N ASN A 114 -13.65 -26.55 8.61
CA ASN A 114 -14.87 -27.24 8.23
C ASN A 114 -15.67 -26.42 7.20
N VAL A 115 -15.82 -26.95 5.98
CA VAL A 115 -16.59 -26.34 4.90
C VAL A 115 -17.64 -27.33 4.40
N LYS A 116 -18.89 -27.07 4.75
CA LYS A 116 -20.05 -27.78 4.21
C LYS A 116 -20.48 -27.11 2.90
N GLY A 117 -20.71 -27.90 1.85
CA GLY A 117 -21.21 -27.37 0.57
C GLY A 117 -20.21 -26.46 -0.16
N LYS A 118 -20.74 -25.50 -0.93
CA LYS A 118 -19.97 -24.42 -1.55
C LYS A 118 -20.01 -23.23 -0.59
N PRO A 119 -18.86 -22.64 -0.21
CA PRO A 119 -18.86 -21.48 0.67
C PRO A 119 -19.56 -20.30 -0.01
N ASP A 120 -20.37 -19.58 0.78
CA ASP A 120 -20.83 -18.25 0.41
C ASP A 120 -19.71 -17.22 0.61
N ALA A 121 -19.93 -15.97 0.20
CA ALA A 121 -18.89 -14.94 0.25
C ALA A 121 -18.38 -14.68 1.68
N LEU A 122 -19.27 -14.70 2.68
CA LEU A 122 -18.84 -14.49 4.06
C LEU A 122 -18.00 -15.66 4.57
N GLN A 123 -18.40 -16.89 4.23
CA GLN A 123 -17.64 -18.08 4.58
C GLN A 123 -16.29 -18.12 3.86
N SER A 124 -16.21 -17.72 2.58
CA SER A 124 -14.94 -17.59 1.86
C SER A 124 -14.02 -16.56 2.53
N ALA A 125 -14.54 -15.38 2.88
CA ALA A 125 -13.80 -14.35 3.59
C ALA A 125 -13.26 -14.86 4.94
N ARG A 126 -14.08 -15.61 5.69
CA ARG A 126 -13.69 -16.25 6.95
C ARG A 126 -12.58 -17.29 6.76
N ILE A 127 -12.73 -18.17 5.77
CA ILE A 127 -11.73 -19.20 5.43
C ILE A 127 -10.41 -18.52 5.05
N ALA A 128 -10.46 -17.47 4.22
CA ALA A 128 -9.26 -16.72 3.83
C ALA A 128 -8.53 -16.13 5.04
N ALA A 129 -9.26 -15.46 5.94
CA ALA A 129 -8.68 -14.90 7.16
C ALA A 129 -8.03 -16.00 8.03
N GLN A 130 -8.73 -17.12 8.24
CA GLN A 130 -8.20 -18.27 9.00
C GLN A 130 -6.95 -18.87 8.36
N LEU A 131 -6.96 -19.09 7.05
CA LEU A 131 -5.77 -19.57 6.31
C LEU A 131 -4.57 -18.64 6.51
N VAL A 132 -4.76 -17.31 6.42
CA VAL A 132 -3.67 -16.35 6.67
C VAL A 132 -3.17 -16.40 8.11
N SER A 133 -4.05 -16.57 9.11
CA SER A 133 -3.58 -16.76 10.50
C SER A 133 -2.72 -18.01 10.69
N MET A 134 -2.87 -19.02 9.82
CA MET A 134 -2.05 -20.24 9.80
C MET A 134 -0.81 -20.10 8.91
N GLY A 135 -0.50 -18.91 8.41
CA GLY A 135 0.64 -18.66 7.52
C GLY A 135 0.43 -19.07 6.07
N VAL A 136 -0.82 -19.26 5.64
CA VAL A 136 -1.16 -19.75 4.29
C VAL A 136 -1.50 -18.60 3.36
N GLY A 137 -0.85 -18.57 2.21
CA GLY A 137 -1.16 -17.67 1.11
C GLY A 137 0.08 -17.08 0.47
N HIS A 138 -0.12 -16.28 -0.57
CA HIS A 138 0.94 -15.55 -1.25
C HIS A 138 0.73 -14.05 -1.10
N SER A 139 1.73 -13.35 -0.57
CA SER A 139 1.70 -11.89 -0.46
C SER A 139 1.92 -11.25 -1.83
N LEU A 140 1.07 -10.31 -2.21
CA LEU A 140 1.22 -9.55 -3.45
C LEU A 140 2.20 -8.39 -3.23
N GLU A 141 3.45 -8.61 -3.63
CA GLU A 141 4.48 -7.56 -3.66
C GLU A 141 4.19 -6.59 -4.82
N CYS A 142 3.49 -5.50 -4.52
CA CYS A 142 3.23 -4.43 -5.49
C CYS A 142 4.31 -3.34 -5.47
N TYR A 143 5.18 -3.37 -4.48
CA TYR A 143 6.28 -2.44 -4.35
C TYR A 143 7.58 -3.22 -4.18
N SER A 144 8.67 -2.67 -4.71
CA SER A 144 10.01 -3.16 -4.43
C SER A 144 10.44 -2.75 -3.02
N GLU A 145 11.53 -3.34 -2.54
CA GLU A 145 12.24 -2.92 -1.30
C GLU A 145 12.98 -1.58 -1.49
N GLN A 146 12.48 -0.71 -2.37
CA GLN A 146 13.04 0.58 -2.72
C GLN A 146 12.01 1.69 -2.50
N SER A 147 12.50 2.87 -2.11
CA SER A 147 11.65 4.04 -1.89
C SER A 147 12.15 5.23 -2.72
N GLU A 148 11.21 5.96 -3.31
CA GLU A 148 11.45 7.20 -4.01
C GLU A 148 11.25 8.39 -3.07
N ILE A 149 12.23 9.28 -3.02
CA ILE A 149 12.15 10.61 -2.40
C ILE A 149 12.16 11.66 -3.51
N LYS A 150 11.09 12.45 -3.60
CA LYS A 150 10.92 13.50 -4.61
C LYS A 150 10.87 14.87 -3.98
N ILE A 151 11.89 15.67 -4.24
CA ILE A 151 11.95 17.08 -3.85
C ILE A 151 11.56 17.94 -5.05
N SER A 152 10.49 18.72 -4.92
CA SER A 152 9.99 19.53 -6.03
C SER A 152 9.29 20.79 -5.56
N ARG A 153 9.04 21.71 -6.49
CA ARG A 153 8.23 22.91 -6.25
C ARG A 153 6.81 22.55 -5.85
N GLY A 154 6.26 23.26 -4.87
CA GLY A 154 4.88 23.12 -4.39
C GLY A 154 3.91 24.01 -5.16
N LYS A 155 4.38 25.15 -5.66
CA LYS A 155 3.60 26.11 -6.45
C LYS A 155 4.28 26.44 -7.78
N LYS A 156 3.47 26.70 -8.81
CA LYS A 156 3.97 27.25 -10.08
C LYS A 156 4.22 28.76 -9.90
N PRO A 157 5.37 29.30 -10.32
CA PRO A 157 5.58 30.74 -10.36
C PRO A 157 4.56 31.41 -11.29
N GLY A 158 4.16 32.64 -10.97
CA GLY A 158 3.29 33.46 -11.82
C GLY A 158 3.96 33.87 -13.14
N ARG A 159 3.19 34.54 -14.02
CA ARG A 159 3.65 35.01 -15.35
C ARG A 159 4.63 36.19 -15.21
N GLY A 160 5.90 35.90 -14.94
CA GLY A 160 7.01 36.85 -15.09
C GLY A 160 7.13 37.94 -14.01
N GLY A 161 8.15 38.78 -14.14
CA GLY A 161 8.45 39.90 -13.24
C GLY A 161 9.55 39.61 -12.21
N GLN A 162 10.05 40.68 -11.58
CA GLN A 162 11.16 40.60 -10.60
C GLN A 162 10.79 39.80 -9.35
N SER A 163 9.54 39.92 -8.87
CA SER A 163 9.03 39.13 -7.75
C SER A 163 9.00 37.62 -8.05
N ALA A 164 8.53 37.23 -9.24
CA ALA A 164 8.51 35.84 -9.68
C ALA A 164 9.92 35.26 -9.85
N ASN A 165 10.87 36.07 -10.36
CA ASN A 165 12.27 35.67 -10.46
C ASN A 165 12.93 35.47 -9.09
N ARG A 166 12.72 36.38 -8.14
CA ARG A 166 13.20 36.23 -6.76
C ARG A 166 12.64 34.98 -6.10
N PHE A 167 11.34 34.75 -6.26
CA PHE A 167 10.68 33.54 -5.75
C PHE A 167 11.31 32.28 -6.34
N ARG A 168 11.44 32.21 -7.68
CA ARG A 168 12.03 31.06 -8.37
C ARG A 168 13.46 30.77 -7.89
N ARG A 169 14.30 31.81 -7.74
CA ARG A 169 15.67 31.70 -7.22
C ARG A 169 15.69 31.08 -5.84
N ARG A 170 14.91 31.64 -4.91
CA ARG A 170 14.81 31.15 -3.53
C ARG A 170 14.42 29.68 -3.51
N ILE A 171 13.37 29.30 -4.23
CA ILE A 171 12.87 27.92 -4.23
C ILE A 171 13.89 26.94 -4.83
N HIS A 172 14.58 27.29 -5.91
CA HIS A 172 15.58 26.39 -6.50
C HIS A 172 16.79 26.18 -5.57
N SER A 173 17.21 27.21 -4.85
CA SER A 173 18.24 27.10 -3.82
C SER A 173 17.76 26.24 -2.63
N GLU A 174 16.54 26.44 -2.16
CA GLU A 174 15.96 25.64 -1.06
C GLU A 174 15.83 24.15 -1.45
N ILE A 175 15.39 23.84 -2.67
CA ILE A 175 15.33 22.46 -3.17
C ILE A 175 16.74 21.85 -3.19
N GLN A 176 17.75 22.59 -3.64
CA GLN A 176 19.14 22.10 -3.65
C GLN A 176 19.66 21.83 -2.24
N GLN A 177 19.44 22.73 -1.29
CA GLN A 177 19.85 22.55 0.11
C GLN A 177 19.16 21.34 0.73
N MET A 178 17.85 21.21 0.52
CA MET A 178 17.08 20.07 1.02
C MET A 178 17.52 18.75 0.39
N THR A 179 17.84 18.75 -0.91
CA THR A 179 18.36 17.55 -1.59
C THR A 179 19.66 17.09 -0.93
N ARG A 180 20.62 18.01 -0.73
CA ARG A 180 21.90 17.71 -0.08
C ARG A 180 21.75 17.27 1.38
N PHE A 181 20.81 17.86 2.09
CA PHE A 181 20.49 17.44 3.46
C PHE A 181 20.00 15.99 3.49
N ILE A 182 19.06 15.63 2.61
CA ILE A 182 18.58 14.25 2.48
C ILE A 182 19.71 13.29 2.06
N GLU A 183 20.56 13.68 1.10
CA GLU A 183 21.75 12.89 0.73
C GLU A 183 22.67 12.64 1.93
N SER A 184 22.88 13.64 2.80
CA SER A 184 23.70 13.45 4.01
C SER A 184 23.07 12.49 5.02
N GLN A 185 21.74 12.56 5.23
CA GLN A 185 21.01 11.64 6.10
C GLN A 185 21.08 10.20 5.58
N LEU A 186 20.90 10.00 4.27
CA LEU A 186 21.02 8.67 3.64
C LEU A 186 22.43 8.11 3.78
N LYS A 187 23.45 8.95 3.56
CA LYS A 187 24.86 8.55 3.70
C LYS A 187 25.22 8.20 5.14
N GLU A 188 24.73 8.95 6.11
CA GLU A 188 24.94 8.67 7.55
C GLU A 188 24.30 7.34 7.96
N ALA A 189 23.17 6.99 7.34
CA ALA A 189 22.47 5.73 7.56
C ALA A 189 22.99 4.54 6.70
N ASP A 190 24.06 4.74 5.91
CA ASP A 190 24.61 3.75 4.97
C ASP A 190 23.57 3.20 3.97
N ILE A 191 22.68 4.07 3.49
CA ILE A 191 21.64 3.72 2.52
C ILE A 191 22.07 4.16 1.11
N ASP A 192 22.28 3.18 0.24
CA ASP A 192 22.54 3.43 -1.19
C ASP A 192 21.33 4.05 -1.90
N TYR A 193 21.62 4.95 -2.84
CA TYR A 193 20.60 5.57 -3.67
C TYR A 193 21.12 5.99 -5.05
N ASP A 194 20.21 5.97 -6.02
CA ASP A 194 20.37 6.65 -7.31
C ASP A 194 19.71 8.03 -7.26
N ILE A 195 20.31 9.04 -7.90
CA ILE A 195 19.77 10.41 -7.92
C ILE A 195 19.66 10.98 -9.34
N ASP A 196 18.49 11.55 -9.64
CA ASP A 196 18.22 12.34 -10.84
C ASP A 196 17.90 13.79 -10.45
N ILE A 197 18.76 14.72 -10.87
CA ILE A 197 18.68 16.14 -10.53
C ILE A 197 18.35 16.94 -11.78
N ARG A 198 17.26 17.71 -11.73
CA ARG A 198 16.94 18.71 -12.76
C ARG A 198 17.53 20.07 -12.37
N LYS A 199 18.71 20.37 -12.89
CA LYS A 199 19.39 21.66 -12.70
C LYS A 199 18.58 22.82 -13.29
N SER A 200 18.84 24.01 -12.76
CA SER A 200 18.30 25.28 -13.20
C SER A 200 19.34 26.37 -12.98
N ASP A 201 19.07 27.57 -13.47
CA ASP A 201 19.98 28.73 -13.37
C ASP A 201 20.42 29.08 -11.93
N PHE A 202 19.66 28.67 -10.90
CA PHE A 202 19.86 29.09 -9.50
C PHE A 202 19.77 27.93 -8.50
N GLY A 203 20.12 26.72 -8.93
CA GLY A 203 20.07 25.51 -8.10
C GLY A 203 19.23 24.43 -8.75
N TYR A 204 18.44 23.69 -7.97
CA TYR A 204 17.69 22.54 -8.48
C TYR A 204 16.21 22.90 -8.67
N SER A 205 15.67 22.61 -9.86
CA SER A 205 14.23 22.74 -10.11
C SER A 205 13.44 21.57 -9.50
N SER A 206 14.07 20.41 -9.39
CA SER A 206 13.61 19.23 -8.65
C SER A 206 14.76 18.21 -8.52
N ALA A 207 14.64 17.32 -7.54
CA ALA A 207 15.47 16.13 -7.41
C ALA A 207 14.61 14.90 -7.13
N ARG A 208 15.04 13.74 -7.62
CA ARG A 208 14.42 12.43 -7.38
C ARG A 208 15.52 11.48 -6.93
N LEU A 209 15.39 10.91 -5.74
CA LEU A 209 16.29 9.89 -5.21
C LEU A 209 15.52 8.57 -5.16
N VAL A 210 16.12 7.48 -5.62
CA VAL A 210 15.61 6.12 -5.48
C VAL A 210 16.55 5.37 -4.57
N THR A 211 16.06 5.01 -3.39
CA THR A 211 16.85 4.42 -2.29
C THR A 211 16.68 2.91 -2.26
N ASN A 212 17.73 2.18 -1.88
CA ASN A 212 17.69 0.73 -1.62
C ASN A 212 17.21 0.44 -0.19
N ALA A 213 16.15 1.12 0.24
CA ALA A 213 15.54 0.93 1.54
C ALA A 213 14.01 1.02 1.48
N THR A 214 13.39 0.34 2.44
CA THR A 214 11.93 0.28 2.56
C THR A 214 11.34 1.60 3.04
N LEU A 215 10.05 1.79 2.73
CA LEU A 215 9.35 3.01 3.06
C LEU A 215 9.35 3.35 4.56
N PRO A 216 9.18 2.38 5.49
CA PRO A 216 9.29 2.66 6.93
C PRO A 216 10.65 3.22 7.35
N ILE A 217 11.75 2.65 6.84
CA ILE A 217 13.12 3.10 7.14
C ILE A 217 13.31 4.54 6.64
N ILE A 218 12.91 4.81 5.40
CA ILE A 218 13.05 6.17 4.84
C ILE A 218 12.16 7.17 5.57
N ARG A 219 10.95 6.78 6.03
CA ARG A 219 10.07 7.66 6.82
C ARG A 219 10.61 7.95 8.21
N SER A 220 11.38 7.06 8.82
CA SER A 220 12.05 7.35 10.10
C SER A 220 13.23 8.31 9.95
N LEU A 221 13.81 8.42 8.76
CA LEU A 221 15.00 9.23 8.48
C LEU A 221 14.65 10.60 7.86
N VAL A 222 13.66 10.63 6.96
CA VAL A 222 13.35 11.81 6.14
C VAL A 222 11.92 12.27 6.39
N GLU A 223 11.78 13.52 6.83
CA GLU A 223 10.46 14.12 7.05
C GLU A 223 9.76 14.46 5.73
N THR A 224 8.46 14.13 5.65
CA THR A 224 7.64 14.54 4.51
C THR A 224 7.15 15.98 4.67
N LYS A 225 7.30 16.79 3.62
CA LYS A 225 6.72 18.13 3.54
C LYS A 225 5.75 18.20 2.37
N LYS A 226 4.44 18.14 2.64
CA LYS A 226 3.41 18.01 1.59
C LYS A 226 2.90 19.34 1.02
N SER A 227 3.10 20.44 1.73
CA SER A 227 2.56 21.77 1.38
C SER A 227 3.62 22.88 1.54
N GLY A 228 3.34 24.02 0.93
CA GLY A 228 4.23 25.18 0.90
C GLY A 228 4.78 25.45 -0.50
N ASP A 229 5.87 26.22 -0.55
CA ASP A 229 6.45 26.66 -1.81
C ASP A 229 7.28 25.56 -2.50
N TRP A 230 7.75 24.57 -1.72
CA TRP A 230 8.36 23.31 -2.15
C TRP A 230 7.87 22.16 -1.27
N LYS A 231 8.06 20.94 -1.73
CA LYS A 231 7.58 19.71 -1.10
C LYS A 231 8.59 18.57 -1.21
N VAL A 232 8.56 17.69 -0.22
CA VAL A 232 9.25 16.40 -0.19
C VAL A 232 8.18 15.32 -0.09
N LEU A 233 8.10 14.48 -1.11
CA LEU A 233 7.20 13.34 -1.18
C LEU A 233 8.02 12.06 -1.11
N ILE A 234 7.61 11.14 -0.24
CA ILE A 234 8.23 9.83 -0.10
C ILE A 234 7.17 8.80 -0.47
N SER A 235 7.52 7.91 -1.40
CA SER A 235 6.62 6.86 -1.89
C SER A 235 7.41 5.58 -2.18
N PRO A 236 6.80 4.40 -2.01
CA PRO A 236 7.45 3.16 -2.41
C PRO A 236 7.57 3.09 -3.94
N VAL A 237 8.63 2.46 -4.44
CA VAL A 237 8.81 2.21 -5.87
C VAL A 237 7.98 1.00 -6.28
N ARG A 238 7.25 1.13 -7.40
CA ARG A 238 6.39 0.05 -7.93
C ARG A 238 7.24 -0.98 -8.69
N LYS A 239 6.96 -2.26 -8.46
CA LYS A 239 7.56 -3.40 -9.17
C LYS A 239 6.84 -3.69 -10.48
#